data_AF-A0A2D9HZH1-F1
#
_entry.id   AF-A0A2D9HZH1-F1
#
_cell.length_a   1.000
_cell.length_b   1.000
_cell.length_c   1.000
_cell.angle_alpha   90.00
_cell.angle_beta   90.00
_cell.angle_gamma   90.00
#
_symmetry.space_group_name_H-M   'P 1'
#
loop_
_entity.id
_entity.type
_entity.pdbx_description
1 polymer ?
#
loop_
_entity_poly.entity_id
_entity_poly.type
_entity_poly.pdbx_seq_one_letter_code
_entity_poly.pdbx_strand_id
1 'polypeptide(L)'
;VLAAIPANEDIRRKSANYEIVGIPGGEWAPLFAELAINVAEAQPMHPKALDQDGLLGLFTSKETGGDYTLIPAKMEDMCSSSKLAKDSLEVVYDTV
;
A
#
# COMPACT_ATOMS: atom_id res chain seq x y z
N VAL A 1 -15.73 12.52 1.01
CA VAL A 1 -15.01 12.72 -0.28
C VAL A 1 -15.85 13.69 -1.10
N LEU A 2 -15.26 14.76 -1.63
CA LEU A 2 -16.02 15.85 -2.29
C LEU A 2 -16.10 15.68 -3.82
N ALA A 3 -15.11 15.05 -4.42
CA ALA A 3 -15.15 14.52 -5.79
C ALA A 3 -14.00 13.53 -5.96
N ALA A 4 -14.05 12.69 -7.00
CA ALA A 4 -12.95 11.85 -7.43
C ALA A 4 -12.54 12.25 -8.84
N ILE A 5 -11.36 12.85 -8.98
CA ILE A 5 -10.84 13.29 -10.28
C ILE A 5 -10.07 12.11 -10.90
N PRO A 6 -10.43 11.66 -12.12
CA PRO A 6 -9.77 10.53 -12.75
C PRO A 6 -8.35 10.89 -13.19
N ALA A 7 -7.47 9.88 -13.19
CA ALA A 7 -6.18 9.95 -13.86
C ALA A 7 -6.39 9.89 -15.39
N ASN A 8 -6.75 11.02 -16.00
CA ASN A 8 -7.05 11.12 -17.42
C ASN A 8 -5.99 11.95 -18.17
N GLU A 9 -5.61 11.50 -19.37
CA GLU A 9 -4.57 12.13 -20.18
C GLU A 9 -4.95 13.51 -20.72
N ASP A 10 -6.24 13.75 -21.00
CA ASP A 10 -6.72 15.07 -21.43
C ASP A 10 -6.53 16.11 -20.32
N ILE A 11 -6.86 15.75 -19.07
CA ILE A 11 -6.63 16.59 -17.89
C ILE A 11 -5.14 16.90 -17.75
N ARG A 12 -4.28 15.88 -17.86
CA ARG A 12 -2.81 16.04 -17.77
C ARG A 12 -2.27 17.00 -18.83
N ARG A 13 -2.70 16.84 -20.09
CA ARG A 13 -2.27 17.68 -21.20
C ARG A 13 -2.68 19.14 -21.01
N LYS A 14 -3.94 19.38 -20.63
CA LYS A 14 -4.45 20.74 -20.36
C LYS A 14 -3.68 21.41 -19.22
N SER A 15 -3.41 20.69 -18.13
CA SER A 15 -2.59 21.23 -17.03
C SER A 15 -1.15 21.53 -17.46
N ALA A 16 -0.53 20.68 -18.29
CA ALA A 16 0.81 20.93 -18.82
C ALA A 16 0.86 22.14 -19.77
N ASN A 17 -0.23 22.42 -20.47
CA ASN A 17 -0.37 23.56 -21.37
C ASN A 17 -0.85 24.85 -20.68
N TYR A 18 -1.03 24.85 -19.35
CA TYR A 18 -1.60 25.95 -18.57
C TYR A 18 -3.04 26.33 -18.98
N GLU A 19 -3.82 25.36 -19.43
CA GLU A 19 -5.23 25.53 -19.76
C GLU A 19 -6.12 25.25 -18.54
N ILE A 20 -7.26 25.95 -18.46
CA ILE A 20 -8.27 25.69 -17.44
C ILE A 20 -9.05 24.43 -17.83
N VAL A 21 -9.00 23.41 -16.99
CA VAL A 21 -9.69 22.12 -17.26
C VAL A 21 -11.20 22.24 -17.10
N GLY A 22 -11.67 22.97 -16.09
CA GLY A 22 -13.10 23.11 -15.73
C GLY A 22 -13.84 24.25 -16.41
N ILE A 23 -13.50 24.61 -17.66
CA ILE A 23 -14.19 25.69 -18.38
C ILE A 23 -15.68 25.32 -18.58
N PRO A 24 -16.65 26.21 -18.29
CA PRO A 24 -18.07 25.95 -18.52
C PRO A 24 -18.37 25.50 -19.96
N GLY A 25 -19.16 24.43 -20.10
CA GLY A 25 -19.49 23.84 -21.40
C GLY A 25 -18.41 22.89 -21.96
N GLY A 26 -17.25 22.77 -21.31
CA GLY A 26 -16.24 21.76 -21.62
C GLY A 26 -16.58 20.37 -21.06
N GLU A 27 -15.83 19.36 -21.52
CA GLU A 27 -16.02 17.95 -21.13
C GLU A 27 -15.93 17.73 -19.60
N TRP A 28 -14.96 18.39 -18.94
CA TRP A 28 -14.73 18.25 -17.50
C TRP A 28 -15.55 19.25 -16.66
N ALA A 29 -16.32 20.14 -17.29
CA ALA A 29 -17.09 21.16 -16.58
C ALA A 29 -18.06 20.57 -15.54
N PRO A 30 -18.82 19.50 -15.84
CA PRO A 30 -19.75 18.92 -14.87
C PRO A 30 -19.05 18.42 -13.60
N LEU A 31 -17.87 17.79 -13.73
CA LEU A 31 -17.08 17.28 -12.61
C LEU A 31 -16.66 18.41 -11.65
N PHE A 32 -16.16 19.51 -12.20
CA PHE A 32 -15.71 20.65 -11.39
C PHE A 32 -16.88 21.49 -10.87
N ALA A 33 -18.01 21.53 -11.58
CA ALA A 33 -19.24 22.16 -11.09
C ALA A 33 -19.80 21.40 -9.87
N GLU A 34 -19.87 20.07 -9.94
CA GLU A 34 -20.28 19.23 -8.81
C GLU A 34 -19.33 19.39 -7.62
N LEU A 35 -18.01 19.37 -7.86
CA LEU A 35 -17.02 19.64 -6.82
C LEU A 35 -17.24 21.00 -6.14
N ALA A 36 -17.53 22.05 -6.92
CA ALA A 36 -17.77 23.38 -6.37
C ALA A 36 -19.01 23.43 -5.46
N ILE A 37 -20.09 22.76 -5.87
CA ILE A 37 -21.31 22.63 -5.05
C ILE A 37 -20.99 21.86 -3.76
N ASN A 38 -20.33 20.70 -3.88
CA ASN A 38 -19.99 19.88 -2.72
C ASN A 38 -19.09 20.62 -1.72
N VAL A 39 -18.16 21.46 -2.20
CA VAL A 39 -17.32 22.31 -1.34
C VAL A 39 -18.15 23.39 -0.66
N ALA A 40 -19.09 24.02 -1.37
CA ALA A 40 -19.94 25.07 -0.81
C ALA A 40 -20.91 24.55 0.26
N GLU A 41 -21.40 23.31 0.09
CA GLU A 41 -22.38 22.68 0.99
C GLU A 41 -21.73 21.86 2.12
N ALA A 42 -20.44 21.55 2.03
CA ALA A 42 -19.75 20.72 3.01
C ALA A 42 -19.76 21.35 4.41
N GLN A 43 -20.20 20.57 5.40
CA GLN A 43 -20.10 20.97 6.80
C GLN A 43 -18.66 20.81 7.33
N PRO A 44 -18.22 21.64 8.29
CA PRO A 44 -16.95 21.45 8.97
C PRO A 44 -16.89 20.08 9.63
N MET A 45 -15.86 19.29 9.31
CA MET A 45 -15.63 17.99 9.93
C MET A 45 -14.24 17.94 10.57
N HIS A 46 -14.16 17.37 11.77
CA HIS A 46 -12.89 17.10 12.43
C HIS A 46 -12.41 15.69 12.06
N PRO A 47 -11.33 15.54 11.26
CA PRO A 47 -10.84 14.22 10.87
C PRO A 47 -10.24 13.50 12.09
N LYS A 48 -10.39 12.16 12.13
CA LYS A 48 -9.70 11.31 13.10
C LYS A 48 -8.42 10.79 12.46
N ALA A 49 -7.27 11.16 13.03
CA ALA A 49 -5.99 10.63 12.59
C ALA A 49 -5.92 9.11 12.83
N LEU A 50 -5.39 8.39 11.85
CA LEU A 50 -5.03 6.98 11.98
C LEU A 50 -3.65 6.86 12.63
N ASP A 51 -3.42 5.75 13.33
CA ASP A 51 -2.10 5.33 13.78
C ASP A 51 -1.34 4.61 12.66
N GLN A 52 -0.09 4.22 12.93
CA GLN A 52 0.78 3.59 11.92
C GLN A 52 0.16 2.34 11.31
N ASP A 53 -0.39 1.46 12.14
CA ASP A 53 -1.02 0.22 11.67
C ASP A 53 -2.31 0.51 10.90
N GLY A 54 -3.10 1.48 11.35
CA GLY A 54 -4.29 1.96 10.63
C GLY A 54 -3.97 2.52 9.24
N LEU A 55 -2.82 3.19 9.07
CA LEU A 55 -2.36 3.65 7.75
C LEU A 55 -1.94 2.49 6.85
N LEU A 56 -1.22 1.50 7.38
CA LEU A 56 -0.84 0.31 6.61
C LEU A 56 -2.07 -0.49 6.16
N GLY A 57 -3.12 -0.53 6.97
CA GLY A 57 -4.39 -1.18 6.65
C GLY A 57 -5.19 -0.54 5.51
N LEU A 58 -4.85 0.68 5.06
CA LEU A 58 -5.51 1.31 3.90
C LEU A 58 -5.08 0.72 2.55
N PHE A 59 -3.94 0.02 2.54
CA PHE A 59 -3.36 -0.55 1.32
C PHE A 59 -3.65 -2.05 1.24
N THR A 60 -3.76 -2.57 0.02
CA THR A 60 -3.83 -4.00 -0.19
C THR A 60 -2.54 -4.67 0.29
N SER A 61 -2.66 -5.79 1.00
CA SER A 61 -1.56 -6.59 1.54
C SER A 61 -0.49 -7.00 0.50
N LYS A 62 -0.89 -7.08 -0.77
CA LYS A 62 0.00 -7.27 -1.93
C LYS A 62 0.98 -6.11 -2.17
N GLU A 63 0.58 -4.88 -1.87
CA GLU A 63 1.39 -3.67 -2.05
C GLU A 63 2.27 -3.38 -0.83
N THR A 64 1.82 -3.80 0.36
CA THR A 64 2.56 -3.62 1.62
C THR A 64 3.48 -4.78 1.97
N GLY A 65 3.37 -5.92 1.26
CA GLY A 65 4.08 -7.15 1.60
C GLY A 65 3.55 -7.84 2.86
N GLY A 66 2.39 -7.42 3.37
CA GLY A 66 1.77 -7.96 4.58
C GLY A 66 1.36 -9.44 4.47
N ASP A 67 1.09 -9.93 3.26
CA ASP A 67 0.80 -11.35 2.99
C ASP A 67 2.06 -12.22 2.86
N TYR A 68 3.25 -11.62 2.99
CA TYR A 68 4.49 -12.38 2.87
C TYR A 68 4.70 -13.26 4.10
N THR A 69 4.51 -14.56 3.92
CA THR A 69 4.80 -15.56 4.96
C THR A 69 6.31 -15.75 5.05
N LEU A 70 6.92 -15.21 6.11
CA LEU A 70 8.32 -15.45 6.42
C LEU A 70 8.52 -16.94 6.74
N ILE A 71 9.38 -17.61 5.97
CA ILE A 71 9.80 -18.97 6.26
C ILE A 71 11.00 -18.89 7.22
N PRO A 72 10.93 -19.50 8.41
CA PRO A 72 12.07 -19.54 9.31
C PRO A 72 13.26 -20.21 8.61
N ALA A 73 14.42 -19.56 8.63
CA ALA A 73 15.65 -20.13 8.09
C ALA A 73 16.05 -21.37 8.91
N LYS A 74 16.39 -22.47 8.23
CA LYS A 74 16.97 -23.65 8.89
C LYS A 74 18.44 -23.39 9.22
N MET A 75 18.98 -24.18 10.15
CA MET A 75 20.43 -24.18 10.43
C MET A 75 21.28 -24.44 9.17
N GLU A 76 20.76 -25.24 8.24
CA GLU A 76 21.35 -25.52 6.93
C GLU A 76 21.42 -24.29 6.01
N ASP A 77 20.45 -23.37 6.11
CA ASP A 77 20.42 -22.14 5.31
C ASP A 77 21.39 -21.10 5.87
N MET A 78 21.61 -21.13 7.18
CA MET A 78 22.44 -20.17 7.91
C MET A 78 23.91 -20.63 8.09
N CYS A 79 24.17 -21.93 7.99
CA CYS A 79 25.50 -22.52 8.19
C CYS A 79 25.98 -23.29 6.96
N SER A 80 27.26 -23.14 6.62
CA SER A 80 27.94 -23.98 5.62
C SER A 80 27.68 -25.47 5.88
N SER A 81 27.21 -26.19 4.86
CA SER A 81 26.90 -27.63 4.90
C SER A 81 28.04 -28.49 5.47
N SER A 82 29.28 -28.05 5.30
CA SER A 82 30.48 -28.69 5.87
C SER A 82 30.58 -28.69 7.40
N LYS A 83 29.74 -27.92 8.12
CA LYS A 83 29.73 -27.87 9.60
C LYS A 83 28.64 -28.72 10.26
N LEU A 84 27.69 -29.25 9.50
CA LEU A 84 26.53 -30.01 10.04
C LEU A 84 26.79 -31.52 10.14
N ALA A 85 27.72 -32.05 9.35
CA ALA A 85 28.14 -33.45 9.41
C ALA A 85 29.17 -33.66 10.54
N LYS A 86 28.76 -33.42 11.79
CA LYS A 86 29.58 -33.73 12.95
C LYS A 86 29.10 -35.05 13.52
N ASP A 87 29.94 -36.08 13.46
CA ASP A 87 29.62 -37.39 14.04
C ASP A 87 29.31 -37.25 15.54
N SER A 88 28.17 -37.79 15.97
CA SER A 88 27.77 -37.77 17.37
C SER A 88 28.62 -38.77 18.17
N LEU A 89 29.22 -38.33 19.27
CA LEU A 89 29.93 -39.17 20.23
C LEU A 89 28.97 -39.72 21.31
N GLU A 90 27.75 -40.08 20.93
CA GLU A 90 26.77 -40.58 21.88
C GLU A 90 27.13 -42.00 22.32
N VAL A 91 27.31 -42.19 23.63
CA VAL A 91 27.59 -43.49 24.24
C VAL A 91 26.24 -44.13 24.60
N VAL A 92 25.81 -45.10 23.80
CA VAL A 92 24.63 -45.93 24.10
C VAL A 92 25.06 -47.07 25.02
N TYR A 93 24.52 -47.09 26.23
CA TYR A 93 24.73 -48.19 27.16
C TYR A 93 23.72 -49.31 26.87
N ASP A 94 24.22 -50.51 26.62
CA ASP A 94 23.39 -51.71 26.48
C ASP A 94 22.94 -52.18 27.87
N THR A 95 21.62 -52.26 28.07
CA THR A 95 21.05 -52.75 29.35
C THR A 95 20.89 -54.26 29.27
N VAL A 96 21.87 -54.99 29.82
CA VAL A 96 21.82 -56.43 30.05
C VAL A 96 21.09 -56.75 31.35
#